data_AF-A0A1B6EYN6-F1
#
_entry.id   AF-A0A1B6EYN6-F1
#
_cell.length_a   1.000
_cell.length_b   1.000
_cell.length_c   1.000
_cell.angle_alpha   90.00
_cell.angle_beta   90.00
_cell.angle_gamma   90.00
#
_symmetry.space_group_name_H-M   'P 1'
#
loop_
_entity.id
_entity.type
_entity.pdbx_description
1 polymer ?
#
loop_
_entity_poly.entity_id
_entity_poly.type
_entity_poly.pdbx_seq_one_letter_code
_entity_poly.pdbx_strand_id
1 'polypeptide(L)'
;MEDVNRVTEWVQGVAKCPYSPHSNITALMTMSGQYFAGSPMDFSGADAAITRDMGPAGPYLRTNQYNSKWLNEPQFVGSFETDAFVYFLFRESAVEYINCGKRIYSRIARVCKNDQGGQLMLRDNWTTFLKARLNCSLPGEYPFYFDEIQGMTYLPDEGLVYATFTTPRNSIPGSAICSFNLTAIQTAFNGAFKYQASVGSAWERHSTAGPRQTQCHQMTQSVLQSSRYQLMDSAVQPTSQTPLYTS
;
A
#
# COMPACT_ATOMS: atom_id res chain seq x y z
N MET A 1 3.18 -30.70 -24.89
CA MET A 1 3.52 -29.27 -24.97
C MET A 1 2.20 -28.56 -25.17
N GLU A 2 1.70 -27.84 -24.16
CA GLU A 2 0.52 -27.00 -24.36
C GLU A 2 0.87 -25.92 -25.39
N ASP A 3 0.02 -25.76 -26.40
CA ASP A 3 0.20 -24.79 -27.46
C ASP A 3 -0.02 -23.38 -26.91
N VAL A 4 1.06 -22.61 -26.79
CA VAL A 4 1.06 -21.24 -26.24
C VAL A 4 0.23 -20.28 -27.10
N ASN A 5 -0.13 -20.66 -28.33
CA ASN A 5 -0.98 -19.86 -29.21
C ASN A 5 -2.48 -20.10 -29.02
N ARG A 6 -2.88 -21.09 -28.22
CA ARG A 6 -4.29 -21.43 -28.02
C ARG A 6 -4.92 -20.52 -26.98
N VAL A 7 -5.63 -19.48 -27.42
CA VAL A 7 -6.45 -18.62 -26.57
C VAL A 7 -7.69 -19.40 -26.10
N THR A 8 -7.84 -19.56 -24.79
CA THR A 8 -9.00 -20.24 -24.19
C THR A 8 -10.15 -19.29 -23.90
N GLU A 9 -9.86 -18.06 -23.49
CA GLU A 9 -10.85 -17.05 -23.14
C GLU A 9 -10.27 -15.64 -23.28
N TRP A 10 -11.13 -14.68 -23.61
CA TRP A 10 -10.83 -13.25 -23.56
C TRP A 10 -11.46 -12.63 -22.31
N VAL A 11 -10.63 -12.00 -21.48
CA VAL A 11 -11.10 -11.32 -20.26
C VAL A 11 -10.85 -9.81 -20.34
N GLN A 12 -11.64 -9.03 -19.60
CA GLN A 12 -11.44 -7.60 -19.51
C GLN A 12 -10.06 -7.28 -18.88
N GLY A 13 -9.29 -6.44 -19.56
CA GLY A 13 -7.93 -6.06 -19.14
C GLY A 13 -7.87 -4.87 -18.17
N VAL A 14 -8.98 -4.17 -17.94
CA VAL A 14 -9.04 -3.07 -16.95
C VAL A 14 -8.58 -3.59 -15.59
N ALA A 15 -7.77 -2.81 -14.89
CA ALA A 15 -7.03 -3.19 -13.68
C ALA A 15 -5.89 -4.21 -13.86
N LYS A 16 -5.94 -5.07 -14.88
CA LYS A 16 -4.96 -6.15 -15.11
C LYS A 16 -3.78 -5.69 -15.97
N CYS A 17 -4.04 -4.81 -16.93
CA CYS A 17 -3.07 -4.26 -17.84
C CYS A 17 -3.32 -2.75 -17.95
N PRO A 18 -2.31 -1.90 -17.73
CA PRO A 18 -2.49 -0.46 -17.82
C PRO A 18 -2.66 -0.02 -19.28
N TYR A 19 -3.37 1.09 -19.48
CA TYR A 19 -3.50 1.72 -20.80
C TYR A 19 -2.17 2.30 -21.31
N SER A 20 -1.33 2.82 -20.42
CA SER A 20 -0.02 3.37 -20.76
C SER A 20 1.10 2.38 -20.43
N PRO A 21 2.05 2.14 -21.35
CA PRO A 21 3.20 1.28 -21.08
C PRO A 21 4.18 1.89 -20.07
N HIS A 22 4.04 3.17 -19.74
CA HIS A 22 4.86 3.86 -18.74
C HIS A 22 4.25 3.85 -17.33
N SER A 23 3.07 3.23 -17.17
CA SER A 23 2.41 3.13 -15.88
C SER A 23 3.11 2.12 -14.98
N ASN A 24 3.49 2.57 -13.78
CA ASN A 24 4.00 1.70 -12.73
C ASN A 24 2.83 0.96 -12.07
N ILE A 25 2.74 -0.35 -12.30
CA ILE A 25 1.70 -1.22 -11.78
C ILE A 25 2.31 -2.38 -10.99
N THR A 26 1.48 -3.06 -10.21
CA THR A 26 1.81 -4.34 -9.61
C THR A 26 0.65 -5.31 -9.73
N ALA A 27 0.96 -6.60 -9.85
CA ALA A 27 -0.03 -7.66 -9.88
C ALA A 27 0.49 -8.88 -9.11
N LEU A 28 -0.41 -9.60 -8.46
CA LEU A 28 -0.11 -10.80 -7.70
C LEU A 28 -1.27 -11.77 -7.83
N MET A 29 -0.97 -13.02 -8.22
CA MET A 29 -1.88 -14.13 -8.09
C MET A 29 -1.50 -14.90 -6.82
N THR A 30 -2.44 -15.02 -5.88
CA THR A 30 -2.19 -15.78 -4.65
C THR A 30 -2.17 -17.27 -4.92
N MET A 31 -1.59 -18.04 -4.00
CA MET A 31 -1.68 -19.52 -4.02
C MET A 31 -3.13 -20.05 -4.03
N SER A 32 -4.08 -19.28 -3.49
CA SER A 32 -5.53 -19.58 -3.51
C SER A 32 -6.22 -19.24 -4.84
N GLY A 33 -5.49 -18.74 -5.84
CA GLY A 33 -6.02 -18.34 -7.14
C GLY A 33 -6.75 -16.99 -7.13
N GLN A 34 -6.51 -16.14 -6.13
CA GLN A 34 -7.07 -14.80 -6.08
C GLN A 34 -6.14 -13.82 -6.80
N TYR A 35 -6.70 -12.98 -7.68
CA TYR A 35 -5.93 -11.98 -8.42
C TYR A 35 -6.04 -10.60 -7.77
N PHE A 36 -4.90 -10.05 -7.38
CA PHE A 36 -4.75 -8.73 -6.80
C PHE A 36 -3.92 -7.84 -7.72
N ALA A 37 -4.30 -6.57 -7.85
CA ALA A 37 -3.54 -5.61 -8.64
C ALA A 37 -3.56 -4.21 -8.03
N GLY A 38 -2.47 -3.46 -8.25
CA GLY A 38 -2.40 -2.02 -8.05
C GLY A 38 -2.14 -1.37 -9.41
N SER A 39 -3.13 -0.67 -9.97
CA SER A 39 -3.02 -0.12 -11.32
C SER A 39 -4.01 1.03 -11.57
N PRO A 40 -3.77 1.82 -12.63
CA PRO A 40 -4.79 2.72 -13.16
C PRO A 40 -5.97 1.95 -13.76
N MET A 41 -7.18 2.45 -13.48
CA MET A 41 -8.46 1.86 -13.87
C MET A 41 -9.06 2.55 -15.09
N ASP A 42 -8.57 3.73 -15.46
CA ASP A 42 -9.09 4.54 -16.54
C ASP A 42 -7.99 4.98 -17.52
N PHE A 43 -8.40 5.46 -18.69
CA PHE A 43 -7.48 5.89 -19.74
C PHE A 43 -6.61 7.08 -19.33
N SER A 44 -7.15 8.00 -18.51
CA SER A 44 -6.41 9.19 -18.09
C SER A 44 -5.32 8.88 -17.06
N GLY A 45 -5.42 7.74 -16.37
CA GLY A 45 -4.55 7.36 -15.27
C GLY A 45 -4.89 8.05 -13.94
N ALA A 46 -5.96 8.85 -13.89
CA ALA A 46 -6.38 9.57 -12.69
C ALA A 46 -7.04 8.65 -11.65
N ASP A 47 -7.73 7.59 -12.08
CA ASP A 47 -8.34 6.62 -11.17
C ASP A 47 -7.39 5.43 -10.94
N ALA A 48 -6.47 5.56 -10.00
CA ALA A 48 -5.63 4.44 -9.56
C ALA A 48 -6.28 3.69 -8.39
N ALA A 49 -6.24 2.35 -8.45
CA ALA A 49 -6.85 1.51 -7.42
C ALA A 49 -5.99 0.29 -7.06
N ILE A 50 -6.13 -0.16 -5.81
CA ILE A 50 -5.77 -1.52 -5.42
C ILE A 50 -7.05 -2.36 -5.47
N THR A 51 -7.03 -3.44 -6.25
CA THR A 51 -8.20 -4.27 -6.53
C THR A 51 -7.97 -5.76 -6.26
N ARG A 52 -9.07 -6.48 -6.06
CA ARG A 52 -9.16 -7.94 -6.18
C ARG A 52 -10.28 -8.25 -7.15
N ASP A 53 -9.99 -9.00 -8.20
CA ASP A 53 -10.91 -9.20 -9.33
C ASP A 53 -11.32 -10.66 -9.56
N MET A 54 -10.43 -11.62 -9.30
CA MET A 54 -10.66 -13.03 -9.58
C MET A 54 -10.36 -13.89 -8.34
N GLY A 55 -10.95 -15.09 -8.29
CA GLY A 55 -10.66 -16.14 -7.32
C GLY A 55 -11.90 -16.70 -6.60
N PRO A 56 -11.83 -17.91 -6.05
CA PRO A 56 -12.99 -18.62 -5.47
C PRO A 56 -13.50 -18.03 -4.13
N ALA A 57 -12.79 -17.06 -3.54
CA ALA A 57 -12.90 -16.76 -2.11
C ALA A 57 -13.43 -15.35 -1.75
N GLY A 58 -13.89 -14.52 -2.70
CA GLY A 58 -14.53 -13.26 -2.33
C GLY A 58 -14.94 -12.34 -3.47
N PRO A 59 -15.75 -11.31 -3.16
CA PRO A 59 -16.24 -10.35 -4.14
C PRO A 59 -15.12 -9.51 -4.74
N TYR A 60 -15.44 -8.85 -5.87
CA TYR A 60 -14.63 -7.77 -6.38
C TYR A 60 -14.51 -6.67 -5.32
N LEU A 61 -13.29 -6.26 -4.99
CA LEU A 61 -13.04 -5.18 -4.04
C LEU A 61 -12.04 -4.19 -4.63
N ARG A 62 -12.24 -2.90 -4.35
CA ARG A 62 -11.32 -1.84 -4.74
C ARG A 62 -11.11 -0.79 -3.65
N THR A 63 -10.02 -0.06 -3.73
CA THR A 63 -9.87 1.18 -2.94
C THR A 63 -10.93 2.21 -3.33
N ASN A 64 -11.34 3.04 -2.36
CA ASN A 64 -12.39 4.03 -2.56
C ASN A 64 -11.99 5.05 -3.64
N GLN A 65 -12.83 5.19 -4.66
CA GLN A 65 -12.55 5.98 -5.85
C GLN A 65 -12.48 7.47 -5.50
N TYR A 66 -11.51 8.18 -6.10
CA TYR A 66 -11.31 9.62 -5.90
C TYR A 66 -11.12 10.07 -4.44
N ASN A 67 -10.72 9.16 -3.56
CA ASN A 67 -10.44 9.45 -2.16
C ASN A 67 -8.93 9.47 -1.90
N SER A 68 -8.36 10.68 -1.83
CA SER A 68 -6.92 10.89 -1.62
C SER A 68 -6.39 10.36 -0.29
N LYS A 69 -7.26 10.14 0.72
CA LYS A 69 -6.85 9.50 1.98
C LYS A 69 -6.50 8.02 1.78
N TRP A 70 -7.12 7.37 0.79
CA TRP A 70 -6.84 5.99 0.41
C TRP A 70 -5.63 5.91 -0.49
N LEU A 71 -5.67 6.58 -1.65
CA LEU A 71 -4.58 6.64 -2.62
C LEU A 71 -4.54 8.03 -3.26
N ASN A 72 -3.35 8.62 -3.38
CA ASN A 72 -3.19 9.96 -3.96
C ASN A 72 -2.06 9.99 -5.01
N GLU A 73 -2.41 9.84 -6.29
CA GLU A 73 -1.44 9.73 -7.39
C GLU A 73 -0.39 8.62 -7.14
N PRO A 74 -0.79 7.37 -6.80
CA PRO A 74 0.16 6.33 -6.43
C PRO A 74 0.97 5.83 -7.64
N GLN A 75 2.22 5.44 -7.40
CA GLN A 75 3.07 4.69 -8.33
C GLN A 75 3.51 3.39 -7.66
N PHE A 76 2.98 2.26 -8.15
CA PHE A 76 3.20 0.94 -7.56
C PHE A 76 4.56 0.37 -7.94
N VAL A 77 5.24 -0.27 -6.99
CA VAL A 77 6.57 -0.86 -7.22
C VAL A 77 6.63 -2.37 -6.94
N GLY A 78 5.60 -2.92 -6.29
CA GLY A 78 5.50 -4.35 -6.06
C GLY A 78 4.40 -4.73 -5.08
N SER A 79 4.12 -6.03 -5.01
CA SER A 79 3.17 -6.63 -4.08
C SER A 79 3.60 -8.05 -3.72
N PHE A 80 3.29 -8.48 -2.51
CA PHE A 80 3.60 -9.83 -2.03
C PHE A 80 2.52 -10.34 -1.08
N GLU A 81 2.43 -11.65 -0.89
CA GLU A 81 1.50 -12.26 0.07
C GLU A 81 2.21 -12.84 1.30
N THR A 82 1.49 -12.84 2.42
CA THR A 82 1.75 -13.69 3.59
C THR A 82 0.49 -14.52 3.86
N ASP A 83 0.45 -15.35 4.89
CA ASP A 83 -0.70 -16.25 5.14
C ASP A 83 -2.06 -15.54 5.10
N ALA A 84 -2.20 -14.42 5.81
CA ALA A 84 -3.47 -13.72 5.96
C ALA A 84 -3.62 -12.44 5.11
N PHE A 85 -2.52 -11.87 4.63
CA PHE A 85 -2.50 -10.53 4.03
C PHE A 85 -1.89 -10.53 2.63
N VAL A 86 -2.31 -9.55 1.83
CA VAL A 86 -1.57 -9.09 0.66
C VAL A 86 -1.05 -7.70 0.95
N TYR A 87 0.22 -7.47 0.65
CA TYR A 87 0.90 -6.19 0.82
C TYR A 87 1.17 -5.54 -0.53
N PHE A 88 1.09 -4.22 -0.57
CA PHE A 88 1.36 -3.40 -1.74
C PHE A 88 2.36 -2.31 -1.38
N LEU A 89 3.41 -2.17 -2.17
CA LEU A 89 4.39 -1.11 -2.02
C LEU A 89 4.24 -0.12 -3.16
N PHE A 90 4.22 1.15 -2.79
CA PHE A 90 4.06 2.25 -3.73
C PHE A 90 4.58 3.55 -3.13
N ARG A 91 4.75 4.57 -3.96
CA ARG A 91 4.91 5.96 -3.51
C ARG A 91 3.70 6.77 -3.93
N GLU A 92 3.34 7.77 -3.15
CA GLU A 92 2.17 8.63 -3.43
C GLU A 92 2.43 10.05 -2.90
N SER A 93 1.59 11.01 -3.31
CA SER A 93 1.62 12.36 -2.74
C SER A 93 1.06 12.35 -1.30
N ALA A 94 1.89 12.73 -0.33
CA ALA A 94 1.60 12.61 1.10
C ALA A 94 0.54 13.62 1.57
N VAL A 95 -0.69 13.14 1.77
CA VAL A 95 -1.81 13.96 2.25
C VAL A 95 -1.55 14.57 3.64
N GLU A 96 -0.76 13.91 4.47
CA GLU A 96 -0.39 14.38 5.80
C GLU A 96 0.64 15.52 5.81
N TYR A 97 1.19 15.87 4.64
CA TYR A 97 2.17 16.93 4.50
C TYR A 97 1.66 18.12 3.69
N ILE A 98 0.44 18.05 3.11
CA ILE A 98 -0.09 19.09 2.21
C ILE A 98 -0.06 20.49 2.83
N ASN A 99 -0.34 20.62 4.13
CA ASN A 99 -0.31 21.91 4.84
C ASN A 99 1.11 22.52 4.95
N CYS A 100 2.16 21.73 4.68
CA CYS A 100 3.56 22.13 4.69
C CYS A 100 4.19 22.11 3.28
N GLY A 101 3.48 21.63 2.25
CA GLY A 101 3.93 21.54 0.86
C GLY A 101 3.60 20.20 0.20
N LYS A 102 4.02 20.01 -1.06
CA LYS A 102 3.91 18.72 -1.76
C LYS A 102 5.15 17.87 -1.48
N ARG A 103 4.95 16.71 -0.85
CA ARG A 103 5.97 15.67 -0.64
C ARG A 103 5.45 14.34 -1.16
N ILE A 104 6.34 13.53 -1.72
CA ILE A 104 6.06 12.14 -2.05
C ILE A 104 6.53 11.30 -0.87
N TYR A 105 5.74 10.33 -0.43
CA TYR A 105 6.16 9.33 0.56
C TYR A 105 6.00 7.92 0.01
N SER A 106 6.95 7.08 0.41
CA SER A 106 6.89 5.64 0.22
C SER A 106 5.98 4.99 1.24
N ARG A 107 5.16 4.07 0.76
CA ARG A 107 4.11 3.39 1.52
C ARG A 107 4.22 1.89 1.38
N ILE A 108 3.83 1.22 2.45
CA ILE A 108 3.35 -0.15 2.41
C ILE A 108 1.89 -0.14 2.84
N ALA A 109 1.02 -0.74 2.03
CA ALA A 109 -0.36 -1.01 2.38
C ALA A 109 -0.59 -2.50 2.56
N ARG A 110 -1.65 -2.86 3.28
CA ARG A 110 -2.12 -4.24 3.41
C ARG A 110 -3.63 -4.34 3.30
N VAL A 111 -4.08 -5.51 2.87
CA VAL A 111 -5.48 -5.95 2.89
C VAL A 111 -5.55 -7.41 3.34
N CYS A 112 -6.64 -7.80 3.99
CA CYS A 112 -6.91 -9.19 4.34
C CYS A 112 -7.36 -9.98 3.10
N LYS A 113 -6.82 -11.19 2.90
CA LYS A 113 -7.21 -12.04 1.76
C LYS A 113 -8.68 -12.44 1.77
N ASN A 114 -9.25 -12.58 2.97
CA ASN A 114 -10.63 -12.97 3.22
C ASN A 114 -11.60 -11.78 3.38
N ASP A 115 -11.16 -10.54 3.10
CA ASP A 115 -12.03 -9.35 3.15
C ASP A 115 -13.24 -9.55 2.22
N GLN A 116 -14.44 -9.26 2.73
CA GLN A 116 -15.71 -9.43 2.00
C GLN A 116 -16.32 -8.08 1.57
N GLY A 117 -15.63 -6.98 1.85
CA GLY A 117 -16.18 -5.65 1.71
C GLY A 117 -17.19 -5.31 2.80
N GLY A 118 -17.75 -4.12 2.70
CA GLY A 118 -18.86 -3.70 3.54
C GLY A 118 -20.21 -4.17 3.00
N GLN A 119 -21.28 -3.96 3.77
CA GLN A 119 -22.64 -4.31 3.34
C GLN A 119 -23.34 -3.11 2.69
N LEU A 120 -23.65 -2.08 3.48
CA LEU A 120 -24.33 -0.87 3.01
C LEU A 120 -23.34 0.24 2.65
N MET A 121 -22.38 0.49 3.54
CA MET A 121 -21.22 1.35 3.28
C MET A 121 -20.05 0.47 2.83
N LEU A 122 -19.21 0.97 1.92
CA LEU A 122 -18.05 0.23 1.39
C LEU A 122 -18.42 -1.11 0.69
N ARG A 123 -19.58 -1.20 0.02
CA ARG A 123 -20.10 -2.44 -0.57
C ARG A 123 -19.10 -3.16 -1.52
N ASP A 124 -18.35 -2.39 -2.27
CA ASP A 124 -17.30 -2.89 -3.20
C ASP A 124 -15.91 -2.37 -2.80
N ASN A 125 -15.75 -1.94 -1.55
CA ASN A 125 -14.50 -1.39 -1.05
C ASN A 125 -13.93 -2.21 0.10
N TRP A 126 -12.60 -2.20 0.19
CA TRP A 126 -11.88 -2.84 1.29
C TRP A 126 -12.36 -2.34 2.66
N THR A 127 -12.60 -3.24 3.60
CA THR A 127 -12.79 -2.87 5.01
C THR A 127 -11.50 -3.03 5.82
N THR A 128 -10.47 -3.64 5.22
CA THR A 128 -9.18 -3.94 5.87
C THR A 128 -8.00 -3.14 5.33
N PHE A 129 -8.24 -2.21 4.41
CA PHE A 129 -7.19 -1.40 3.81
C PHE A 129 -6.56 -0.46 4.84
N LEU A 130 -5.26 -0.64 5.05
CA LEU A 130 -4.42 0.26 5.85
C LEU A 130 -3.11 0.50 5.13
N LYS A 131 -2.53 1.69 5.29
CA LYS A 131 -1.20 2.05 4.78
C LYS A 131 -0.35 2.73 5.84
N ALA A 132 0.97 2.51 5.77
CA ALA A 132 1.96 3.12 6.64
C ALA A 132 3.11 3.69 5.80
N ARG A 133 3.78 4.74 6.30
CA ARG A 133 5.01 5.26 5.69
C ARG A 133 6.15 4.26 5.88
N LEU A 134 6.98 4.05 4.87
CA LEU A 134 8.27 3.37 5.00
C LEU A 134 9.34 4.40 5.35
N ASN A 135 10.11 4.16 6.42
CA ASN A 135 11.26 5.00 6.77
C ASN A 135 12.55 4.43 6.17
N CYS A 136 13.15 5.13 5.23
CA CYS A 136 14.54 4.87 4.81
C CYS A 136 15.30 6.20 4.92
N SER A 137 16.16 6.30 5.93
CA SER A 137 16.85 7.55 6.24
C SER A 137 18.25 7.32 6.82
N LEU A 138 19.10 8.34 6.66
CA LEU A 138 20.33 8.45 7.44
C LEU A 138 20.01 9.11 8.78
N PRO A 139 20.50 8.56 9.91
CA PRO A 139 20.26 9.13 11.22
C PRO A 139 21.03 10.44 11.39
N GLY A 140 20.50 11.31 12.25
CA GLY A 140 21.06 12.62 12.57
C GLY A 140 20.07 13.41 13.43
N GLU A 141 20.47 14.59 13.90
CA GLU A 141 19.54 15.51 14.58
C GLU A 141 18.34 15.83 13.68
N TYR A 142 18.61 15.99 12.38
CA TYR A 142 17.63 16.06 11.31
C TYR A 142 17.88 14.90 10.33
N PRO A 143 17.09 13.83 10.39
CA PRO A 143 17.31 12.68 9.51
C PRO A 143 17.17 13.05 8.04
N PHE A 144 18.02 12.47 7.19
CA PHE A 144 17.96 12.63 5.73
C PHE A 144 17.18 11.47 5.12
N TYR A 145 16.01 11.75 4.52
CA TYR A 145 15.09 10.72 4.03
C TYR A 145 15.23 10.47 2.52
N PHE A 146 15.24 9.18 2.15
CA PHE A 146 15.05 8.71 0.77
C PHE A 146 13.57 8.33 0.62
N ASP A 147 12.75 9.29 0.21
CA ASP A 147 11.30 9.18 0.31
C ASP A 147 10.63 8.49 -0.90
N GLU A 148 11.33 8.30 -2.03
CA GLU A 148 10.74 7.75 -3.26
C GLU A 148 11.21 6.31 -3.53
N ILE A 149 10.42 5.31 -3.11
CA ILE A 149 10.67 3.89 -3.40
C ILE A 149 10.61 3.63 -4.91
N GLN A 150 11.57 2.89 -5.45
CA GLN A 150 11.69 2.55 -6.88
C GLN A 150 11.44 1.08 -7.18
N GLY A 151 11.68 0.20 -6.21
CA GLY A 151 11.61 -1.24 -6.38
C GLY A 151 11.63 -1.97 -5.04
N MET A 152 11.19 -3.22 -5.04
CA MET A 152 11.16 -4.07 -3.85
C MET A 152 11.40 -5.54 -4.19
N THR A 153 11.89 -6.30 -3.22
CA THR A 153 11.84 -7.77 -3.19
C THR A 153 11.45 -8.26 -1.79
N TYR A 154 10.65 -9.31 -1.72
CA TYR A 154 10.25 -9.95 -0.46
C TYR A 154 10.90 -11.33 -0.39
N LEU A 155 11.55 -11.62 0.73
CA LEU A 155 12.15 -12.93 1.04
C LEU A 155 11.26 -13.63 2.07
N PRO A 156 10.42 -14.60 1.66
CA PRO A 156 9.48 -15.27 2.56
C PRO A 156 10.16 -16.02 3.71
N ASP A 157 11.27 -16.68 3.43
CA ASP A 157 12.00 -17.51 4.41
C ASP A 157 12.58 -16.68 5.57
N GLU A 158 12.88 -15.41 5.32
CA GLU A 158 13.43 -14.48 6.30
C GLU A 158 12.37 -13.50 6.85
N GLY A 159 11.21 -13.41 6.20
CA GLY A 159 10.20 -12.39 6.51
C GLY A 159 10.72 -10.96 6.31
N LEU A 160 11.59 -10.75 5.32
CA LEU A 160 12.23 -9.47 5.03
C LEU A 160 11.78 -8.89 3.69
N VAL A 161 11.51 -7.59 3.68
CA VAL A 161 11.27 -6.79 2.47
C VAL A 161 12.48 -5.89 2.25
N TYR A 162 13.18 -6.05 1.14
CA TYR A 162 14.20 -5.11 0.68
C TYR A 162 13.58 -4.13 -0.30
N ALA A 163 13.94 -2.86 -0.18
CA ALA A 163 13.43 -1.82 -1.07
C ALA A 163 14.52 -0.80 -1.40
N THR A 164 14.52 -0.36 -2.65
CA THR A 164 15.40 0.70 -3.17
C THR A 164 14.64 2.02 -3.16
N PHE A 165 15.27 3.09 -2.67
CA PHE A 165 14.68 4.41 -2.56
C PHE A 165 15.58 5.44 -3.23
N THR A 166 15.00 6.54 -3.68
CA THR A 166 15.73 7.71 -4.19
C THR A 166 15.30 8.97 -3.48
N THR A 167 16.13 10.00 -3.57
CA THR A 167 15.75 11.37 -3.25
C THR A 167 14.77 11.93 -4.29
N PRO A 168 14.05 13.01 -3.98
CA PRO A 168 13.17 13.66 -4.96
C PRO A 168 13.90 14.14 -6.21
N ARG A 169 13.24 14.07 -7.38
CA ARG A 169 13.83 14.46 -8.68
C ARG A 169 14.45 15.86 -8.73
N ASN A 170 13.91 16.81 -7.96
CA ASN A 170 14.37 18.20 -7.93
C ASN A 170 15.40 18.46 -6.80
N SER A 171 16.01 17.41 -6.25
CA SER A 171 17.00 17.50 -5.17
C SER A 171 18.34 16.92 -5.60
N ILE A 172 19.34 16.92 -4.70
CA ILE A 172 20.62 16.24 -4.96
C ILE A 172 20.34 14.75 -5.16
N PRO A 173 20.74 14.16 -6.30
CA PRO A 173 20.51 12.75 -6.57
C PRO A 173 21.17 11.89 -5.49
N GLY A 174 20.39 10.97 -4.94
CA GLY A 174 20.86 9.97 -4.00
C GLY A 174 19.93 8.77 -3.99
N SER A 175 20.49 7.59 -3.76
CA SER A 175 19.77 6.32 -3.68
C SER A 175 20.14 5.59 -2.39
N ALA A 176 19.22 4.77 -1.89
CA ALA A 176 19.44 3.96 -0.71
C ALA A 176 18.75 2.60 -0.80
N ILE A 177 19.29 1.60 -0.12
CA ILE A 177 18.65 0.29 0.05
C ILE A 177 18.35 0.11 1.54
N CYS A 178 17.08 -0.12 1.87
CA CYS A 178 16.65 -0.43 3.23
C CYS A 178 15.92 -1.78 3.25
N SER A 179 16.04 -2.50 4.36
CA SER A 179 15.29 -3.72 4.64
C SER A 179 14.31 -3.51 5.79
N PHE A 180 13.15 -4.15 5.70
CA PHE A 180 12.06 -4.07 6.67
C PHE A 180 11.61 -5.47 7.03
N ASN A 181 11.60 -5.81 8.31
CA ASN A 181 11.07 -7.10 8.75
C ASN A 181 9.54 -7.05 8.91
N LEU A 182 8.89 -8.21 8.76
CA LEU A 182 7.44 -8.32 8.94
C LEU A 182 6.99 -7.90 10.34
N THR A 183 7.81 -8.11 11.36
CA THR A 183 7.50 -7.68 12.74
C THR A 183 7.34 -6.17 12.85
N ALA A 184 8.26 -5.37 12.29
CA ALA A 184 8.17 -3.91 12.29
C ALA A 184 6.98 -3.41 11.46
N ILE A 185 6.71 -4.07 10.32
CA ILE A 185 5.52 -3.81 9.51
C ILE A 185 4.24 -4.02 10.33
N GLN A 186 4.14 -5.17 11.02
CA GLN A 186 3.01 -5.48 11.89
C GLN A 186 2.90 -4.50 13.06
N THR A 187 4.01 -4.11 13.70
CA THR A 187 4.02 -3.13 14.78
C THR A 187 3.46 -1.79 14.33
N ALA A 188 3.85 -1.29 13.15
CA ALA A 188 3.29 -0.05 12.60
C ALA A 188 1.78 -0.17 12.37
N PHE A 189 1.31 -1.26 11.76
CA PHE A 189 -0.11 -1.49 11.52
C PHE A 189 -0.91 -1.79 12.79
N ASN A 190 -0.26 -2.21 13.88
CA ASN A 190 -0.85 -2.40 15.20
C ASN A 190 -0.82 -1.14 16.06
N GLY A 191 -0.25 -0.05 15.55
CA GLY A 191 -0.12 1.24 16.24
C GLY A 191 -1.37 2.12 16.12
N ALA A 192 -1.20 3.40 16.48
CA ALA A 192 -2.24 4.41 16.35
C ALA A 192 -2.45 4.83 14.90
N PHE A 193 -3.64 5.34 14.60
CA PHE A 193 -3.96 5.92 13.30
C PHE A 193 -3.53 7.38 13.24
N LYS A 194 -3.26 7.85 12.02
CA LYS A 194 -3.13 9.26 11.72
C LYS A 194 -4.44 9.74 11.10
N TYR A 195 -5.03 10.78 11.68
CA TYR A 195 -6.35 11.24 11.31
C TYR A 195 -6.40 12.76 11.18
N GLN A 196 -7.27 13.25 10.32
CA GLN A 196 -7.56 14.66 10.14
C GLN A 196 -9.07 14.89 10.31
N ALA A 197 -9.44 15.70 11.30
CA ALA A 197 -10.82 15.94 11.70
C ALA A 197 -11.65 16.64 10.63
N SER A 198 -11.08 17.67 10.01
CA SER A 198 -11.69 18.45 8.94
C SER A 198 -10.64 18.86 7.93
N VAL A 199 -11.07 19.22 6.72
CA VAL A 199 -10.14 19.74 5.71
C VAL A 199 -9.43 20.98 6.27
N GLY A 200 -8.10 20.96 6.27
CA GLY A 200 -7.26 22.03 6.82
C GLY A 200 -6.89 21.88 8.30
N SER A 201 -7.51 20.97 9.06
CA SER A 201 -7.07 20.69 10.43
C SER A 201 -5.69 20.05 10.45
N ALA A 202 -5.02 20.09 11.60
CA ALA A 202 -3.81 19.31 11.80
C ALA A 202 -4.10 17.81 11.67
N TRP A 203 -3.07 17.05 11.29
CA TRP A 203 -3.09 15.60 11.35
C TRP A 203 -2.67 15.17 12.75
N GLU A 204 -3.52 14.38 13.39
CA GLU A 204 -3.39 13.99 14.79
C GLU A 204 -3.29 12.47 14.93
N ARG A 205 -2.59 12.07 15.99
CA ARG A 205 -2.50 10.67 16.40
C ARG A 205 -3.80 10.28 17.11
N HIS A 206 -4.43 9.21 16.64
CA HIS A 206 -5.67 8.69 17.19
C HIS A 206 -5.55 7.20 17.54
N SER A 207 -5.72 6.88 18.83
CA SER A 207 -5.77 5.50 19.32
C SER A 207 -7.22 5.07 19.52
N THR A 208 -7.66 4.01 18.85
CA THR A 208 -9.00 3.45 19.07
C THR A 208 -9.03 2.55 20.31
N ALA A 209 -10.03 2.73 21.18
CA ALA A 209 -10.35 1.76 22.22
C ALA A 209 -11.19 0.62 21.61
N GLY A 210 -10.66 -0.61 21.54
CA GLY A 210 -11.38 -1.78 21.02
C GLY A 210 -10.48 -2.81 20.33
N PRO A 211 -11.02 -3.99 19.95
CA PRO A 211 -10.26 -5.01 19.21
C PRO A 211 -9.69 -4.38 17.95
N ARG A 212 -8.36 -4.47 17.82
CA ARG A 212 -7.60 -3.73 16.80
C ARG A 212 -8.09 -4.14 15.42
N GLN A 213 -8.18 -3.17 14.50
CA GLN A 213 -8.55 -3.31 13.08
C GLN A 213 -7.58 -4.22 12.27
N THR A 214 -6.80 -5.06 12.93
CA THR A 214 -5.51 -5.55 12.44
C THR A 214 -5.44 -7.06 12.29
N GLN A 215 -6.54 -7.78 12.60
CA GLN A 215 -6.61 -9.22 12.48
C GLN A 215 -7.75 -9.64 11.54
N CYS A 216 -7.42 -10.49 10.57
CA CYS A 216 -8.36 -10.99 9.57
C CYS A 216 -9.36 -12.04 10.11
N HIS A 217 -9.15 -12.55 11.33
CA HIS A 217 -9.92 -13.66 11.93
C HIS A 217 -11.19 -13.23 12.67
N GLN A 218 -11.31 -11.97 13.08
CA GLN A 218 -12.50 -11.43 13.75
C GLN A 218 -12.92 -10.13 13.07
N MET A 219 -13.58 -10.26 11.91
CA MET A 219 -14.12 -9.11 11.17
C MET A 219 -15.40 -8.57 11.83
N THR A 220 -15.39 -8.32 13.14
CA THR A 220 -16.34 -7.38 13.78
C THR A 220 -15.85 -5.95 13.51
N GLN A 221 -15.59 -5.65 12.24
CA GLN A 221 -15.02 -4.38 11.83
C GLN A 221 -16.12 -3.32 11.85
N SER A 222 -15.89 -2.24 12.58
CA SER A 222 -16.71 -1.04 12.39
C SER A 222 -16.40 -0.47 11.01
N VAL A 223 -17.31 -0.67 10.06
CA VAL A 223 -17.22 -0.10 8.70
C VAL A 223 -16.99 1.42 8.75
N LEU A 224 -17.51 2.09 9.78
CA LEU A 224 -17.30 3.51 10.05
C LEU A 224 -15.84 3.86 10.39
N GLN A 225 -15.13 2.98 11.09
CA GLN A 225 -13.72 3.19 11.34
C GLN A 225 -12.90 2.97 10.08
N SER A 226 -13.20 1.91 9.32
CA SER A 226 -12.55 1.56 8.06
C SER A 226 -12.70 2.65 6.99
N SER A 227 -13.80 3.40 7.03
CA SER A 227 -14.00 4.56 6.14
C SER A 227 -13.27 5.82 6.59
N ARG A 228 -12.87 5.94 7.86
CA ARG A 228 -12.21 7.12 8.43
C ARG A 228 -10.70 6.99 8.60
N TYR A 229 -10.20 5.80 8.87
CA TYR A 229 -8.81 5.55 9.24
C TYR A 229 -8.16 4.61 8.24
N GLN A 230 -7.32 5.15 7.36
CA GLN A 230 -6.53 4.37 6.41
C GLN A 230 -5.02 4.49 6.65
N LEU A 231 -4.58 5.57 7.30
CA LEU A 231 -3.16 5.89 7.49
C LEU A 231 -2.73 5.59 8.93
N MET A 232 -1.62 4.87 9.08
CA MET A 232 -0.97 4.65 10.37
C MET A 232 -0.14 5.88 10.76
N ASP A 233 -0.12 6.20 12.06
CA ASP A 233 0.68 7.32 12.60
C ASP A 233 2.18 7.03 12.57
N SER A 234 2.55 5.80 12.93
CA SER A 234 3.95 5.38 12.95
C SER A 234 4.42 4.88 11.59
N ALA A 235 5.60 5.34 11.17
CA ALA A 235 6.30 4.77 10.03
C ALA A 235 6.90 3.40 10.38
N VAL A 236 6.96 2.51 9.39
CA VAL A 236 7.70 1.26 9.48
C VAL A 236 9.19 1.59 9.53
N GLN A 237 9.86 1.15 10.60
CA GLN A 237 11.28 1.36 10.77
C GLN A 237 12.08 0.27 10.05
N PRO A 238 13.25 0.61 9.48
CA PRO A 238 14.14 -0.36 8.85
C PRO A 238 14.79 -1.26 9.91
N THR A 239 15.34 -2.39 9.48
CA THR A 239 16.02 -3.34 10.38
C THR A 239 17.33 -2.80 10.93
N SER A 240 17.98 -1.89 10.21
CA SER A 240 19.23 -1.22 10.59
C SER A 240 19.00 0.28 10.77
N GLN A 241 19.81 0.94 11.61
CA GLN A 241 19.68 2.39 11.86
C GLN A 241 20.04 3.24 10.63
N THR A 242 20.87 2.71 9.73
CA THR A 242 21.28 3.31 8.46
C THR A 242 20.84 2.40 7.30
N PRO A 243 20.70 2.92 6.07
CA PRO A 243 20.49 2.09 4.90
C PRO A 243 21.63 1.09 4.71
N LEU A 244 21.32 -0.08 4.16
CA LEU A 244 22.28 -1.14 3.83
C LEU A 244 23.28 -0.70 2.76
N TYR A 245 22.86 0.22 1.89
CA TYR A 245 23.67 0.81 0.83
C TYR A 245 23.16 2.22 0.56
N THR A 246 24.06 3.13 0.20
CA THR A 246 23.76 4.49 -0.26
C THR A 246 24.66 4.88 -1.43
N SER A 247 24.13 5.58 -2.42
CA SER A 247 24.87 6.10 -3.59
C SER A 247 24.36 7.47 -4.02
#